data_AF-A0A561DSG6-F1
#
_entry.id   AF-A0A561DSG6-F1
#
_cell.length_a   1.000
_cell.length_b   1.000
_cell.length_c   1.000
_cell.angle_alpha   90.00
_cell.angle_beta   90.00
_cell.angle_gamma   90.00
#
_symmetry.space_group_name_H-M   'P 1'
#
loop_
_entity.id
_entity.type
_entity.pdbx_description
1 polymer ?
#
loop_
_entity_poly.entity_id
_entity_poly.type
_entity_poly.pdbx_seq_one_letter_code
_entity_poly.pdbx_strand_id
1 'polypeptide(L)'
;MKELLKNKLEAIQNRLWEINDILYYHPELGDEEFESMKLLVEFLEQHQFLVEKGIVGRPTAFKAVYDSKKEGPTIAYLSEYDALPEVGHGCGHNMIGTMSAGAGVLLSKVVDEIGGRVIVLGTPAEETNGAKVPMAEQGVFDDIDAAMILHPADESYESGDSLAMDAIQFDFRGRTSHAAASPEKGINALDAVIQLFNGINALRQHVTSDVRIHGIIKEGGVAANIVPDKAIAQFYVRAKDRNYLNEVVQKVISIAEGASSMTGADVHIENYELSYDNMVTNQTLSQLFTSNLLTTGVKQVEKAKESYGSIDMGNVSHVVPAIHPYIGLDSPGLIAHTREFADLTITDNSHKILARGALALALTGFDLITNKEVFEKMKNEFRQA
;
A
#
# COMPACT_ATOMS: atom_id res chain seq x y z
N MET A 1 7.70 31.49 6.57
CA MET A 1 7.22 30.49 5.60
C MET A 1 6.26 29.46 6.21
N LYS A 2 6.58 28.81 7.34
CA LYS A 2 5.61 27.90 8.02
C LYS A 2 4.27 28.56 8.35
N GLU A 3 4.28 29.82 8.81
CA GLU A 3 3.05 30.59 9.05
C GLU A 3 2.29 30.91 7.76
N LEU A 4 3.00 31.07 6.63
CA LEU A 4 2.37 31.25 5.33
C LEU A 4 1.60 29.98 4.92
N LEU A 5 2.14 28.79 5.19
CA LEU A 5 1.44 27.52 4.91
C LEU A 5 0.12 27.41 5.70
N LYS A 6 0.10 27.85 6.96
CA LYS A 6 -1.13 27.92 7.76
C LYS A 6 -2.15 28.87 7.14
N ASN A 7 -1.73 30.08 6.76
CA ASN A 7 -2.61 31.04 6.09
C ASN A 7 -3.12 30.52 4.73
N LYS A 8 -2.30 29.77 3.99
CA LYS A 8 -2.70 29.14 2.73
C LYS A 8 -3.70 28.00 2.95
N LEU A 9 -3.59 27.25 4.04
CA LEU A 9 -4.58 26.24 4.43
C LEU A 9 -5.94 26.88 4.68
N GLU A 10 -6.01 27.99 5.41
CA GLU A 10 -7.28 28.70 5.66
C GLU A 10 -8.02 29.06 4.37
N ALA A 11 -7.28 29.38 3.30
CA ALA A 11 -7.84 29.72 1.99
C ALA A 11 -8.37 28.52 1.19
N ILE A 12 -7.92 27.29 1.48
CA ILE A 12 -8.33 26.07 0.75
C ILE A 12 -9.13 25.08 1.61
N GLN A 13 -9.19 25.24 2.94
CA GLN A 13 -9.76 24.24 3.84
C GLN A 13 -11.21 23.87 3.50
N ASN A 14 -12.05 24.85 3.16
CA ASN A 14 -13.44 24.58 2.79
C ASN A 14 -13.53 23.74 1.52
N ARG A 15 -12.62 23.95 0.57
CA ARG A 15 -12.56 23.15 -0.65
C ARG A 15 -12.07 21.73 -0.35
N LEU A 16 -11.14 21.57 0.59
CA LEU A 16 -10.72 20.23 1.04
C LEU A 16 -11.87 19.48 1.71
N TRP A 17 -12.67 20.14 2.56
CA TRP A 17 -13.84 19.52 3.19
C TRP A 17 -14.87 19.09 2.14
N GLU A 18 -15.14 19.95 1.15
CA GLU A 18 -16.04 19.63 0.05
C GLU A 18 -15.55 18.42 -0.76
N ILE A 19 -14.26 18.36 -1.10
CA ILE A 19 -13.68 17.22 -1.81
C ILE A 19 -13.84 15.94 -0.99
N ASN A 20 -13.49 15.97 0.30
CA ASN A 20 -13.62 14.83 1.21
C ASN A 20 -15.05 14.29 1.28
N ASP A 21 -16.03 15.20 1.34
CA ASP A 21 -17.44 14.83 1.43
C ASP A 21 -17.95 14.28 0.09
N ILE A 22 -17.55 14.86 -1.05
CA ILE A 22 -17.91 14.33 -2.36
C ILE A 22 -17.36 12.91 -2.53
N LEU A 23 -16.08 12.68 -2.19
CA LEU A 23 -15.50 11.33 -2.21
C LEU A 23 -16.30 10.38 -1.33
N TYR A 24 -16.62 10.81 -0.10
CA TYR A 24 -17.44 10.03 0.83
C TYR A 24 -18.81 9.62 0.28
N TYR A 25 -19.55 10.56 -0.33
CA TYR A 25 -20.90 10.31 -0.84
C TYR A 25 -20.92 9.59 -2.20
N HIS A 26 -19.79 9.52 -2.89
CA HIS A 26 -19.62 8.86 -4.18
C HIS A 26 -18.50 7.81 -4.14
N PRO A 27 -18.60 6.79 -3.27
CA PRO A 27 -17.56 5.78 -3.14
C PRO A 27 -17.45 4.96 -4.42
N GLU A 28 -16.23 4.81 -4.92
CA GLU A 28 -15.90 3.97 -6.08
C GLU A 28 -14.90 2.90 -5.66
N LEU A 29 -15.04 1.69 -6.20
CA LEU A 29 -14.17 0.56 -5.86
C LEU A 29 -12.80 0.67 -6.55
N GLY A 30 -11.85 -0.15 -6.07
CA GLY A 30 -10.53 -0.34 -6.69
C GLY A 30 -10.60 -0.54 -8.20
N ASP A 31 -9.82 0.22 -8.96
CA ASP A 31 -9.76 0.27 -10.43
C ASP A 31 -11.04 0.81 -11.12
N GLU A 32 -12.02 1.29 -10.34
CA GLU A 32 -13.27 1.90 -10.81
C GLU A 32 -13.41 3.37 -10.36
N GLU A 33 -12.41 3.93 -9.68
CA GLU A 33 -12.45 5.25 -9.03
C GLU A 33 -12.22 6.46 -9.97
N PHE A 34 -12.98 6.51 -11.06
CA PHE A 34 -12.87 7.51 -12.12
C PHE A 34 -13.32 8.91 -11.69
N GLU A 35 -14.46 9.05 -11.03
CA GLU A 35 -14.95 10.37 -10.58
C GLU A 35 -14.14 10.89 -9.39
N SER A 36 -13.68 10.01 -8.51
CA SER A 36 -12.77 10.30 -7.41
C SER A 36 -11.43 10.82 -7.91
N MET A 37 -10.81 10.10 -8.85
CA MET A 37 -9.59 10.56 -9.52
C MET A 37 -9.80 11.93 -10.16
N LYS A 38 -10.88 12.08 -10.94
CA LYS A 38 -11.18 13.32 -11.67
C LYS A 38 -11.30 14.50 -10.72
N LEU A 39 -12.00 14.35 -9.60
CA LEU A 39 -12.16 15.41 -8.59
C LEU A 39 -10.81 15.88 -8.03
N LEU A 40 -9.93 14.95 -7.68
CA LEU A 40 -8.60 15.25 -7.15
C LEU A 40 -7.70 15.90 -8.21
N VAL A 41 -7.74 15.40 -9.46
CA VAL A 41 -6.97 15.96 -10.56
C VAL A 41 -7.43 17.38 -10.89
N GLU A 42 -8.73 17.63 -10.98
CA GLU A 42 -9.26 18.98 -11.25
C GLU A 42 -8.81 19.97 -10.17
N PHE A 43 -8.80 19.56 -8.90
CA PHE A 43 -8.29 20.38 -7.80
C PHE A 43 -6.79 20.70 -7.96
N LEU A 44 -5.97 19.71 -8.36
CA LEU A 44 -4.54 19.89 -8.57
C LEU A 44 -4.26 20.80 -9.79
N GLU A 45 -4.98 20.60 -10.90
CA GLU A 45 -4.88 21.42 -12.12
C GLU A 45 -5.25 22.89 -11.86
N GLN A 46 -6.30 23.15 -11.05
CA GLN A 46 -6.65 24.50 -10.60
C GLN A 46 -5.52 25.20 -9.84
N HIS A 47 -4.63 24.41 -9.23
CA HIS A 47 -3.43 24.88 -8.54
C HIS A 47 -2.15 24.76 -9.36
N GLN A 48 -2.27 24.65 -10.69
CA GLN A 48 -1.19 24.68 -11.69
C GLN A 48 -0.27 23.46 -11.66
N PHE A 49 -0.72 22.33 -11.12
CA PHE A 49 -0.03 21.06 -11.31
C PHE A 49 -0.20 20.58 -12.75
N LEU A 50 0.88 20.03 -13.32
CA LEU A 50 0.83 19.28 -14.58
C LEU A 50 0.51 17.83 -14.25
N VAL A 51 -0.60 17.32 -14.79
CA VAL A 51 -1.11 15.98 -14.43
C VAL A 51 -1.04 15.02 -15.61
N GLU A 52 -0.38 13.89 -15.39
CA GLU A 52 -0.40 12.71 -16.25
C GLU A 52 -1.35 11.67 -15.64
N LYS A 53 -2.32 11.17 -16.41
CA LYS A 53 -3.32 10.17 -15.99
C LYS A 53 -3.04 8.83 -16.65
N GLY A 54 -3.53 7.74 -16.08
CA GLY A 54 -3.40 6.41 -16.67
C GLY A 54 -2.02 5.79 -16.50
N ILE A 55 -1.23 6.24 -15.52
CA ILE A 55 0.15 5.76 -15.34
C ILE A 55 0.15 4.27 -14.95
N VAL A 56 1.26 3.58 -15.23
CA VAL A 56 1.47 2.15 -14.94
C VAL A 56 0.39 1.21 -15.46
N GLY A 57 -0.32 1.60 -16.52
CA GLY A 57 -1.40 0.81 -17.10
C GLY A 57 -2.70 0.81 -16.28
N ARG A 58 -2.84 1.70 -15.30
CA ARG A 58 -4.04 1.84 -14.46
C ARG A 58 -4.80 3.12 -14.82
N PRO A 59 -5.99 3.05 -15.43
CA PRO A 59 -6.73 4.23 -15.93
C PRO A 59 -7.01 5.29 -14.86
N THR A 60 -7.20 4.87 -13.60
CA THR A 60 -7.50 5.73 -12.47
C THR A 60 -6.26 6.22 -11.72
N ALA A 61 -5.05 5.82 -12.12
CA ALA A 61 -3.81 6.32 -11.49
C ALA A 61 -3.33 7.63 -12.13
N PHE A 62 -2.67 8.50 -11.36
CA PHE A 62 -2.10 9.74 -11.90
C PHE A 62 -0.79 10.19 -11.23
N LYS A 63 0.00 11.01 -11.94
CA LYS A 63 1.16 11.76 -11.45
C LYS A 63 0.93 13.25 -11.69
N ALA A 64 0.76 14.01 -10.62
CA ALA A 64 0.62 15.47 -10.67
C ALA A 64 1.92 16.12 -10.19
N VAL A 65 2.51 17.00 -10.99
CA VAL A 65 3.81 17.63 -10.73
C VAL A 65 3.70 19.15 -10.69
N TYR A 66 4.26 19.75 -9.64
CA TYR A 66 4.57 21.18 -9.57
C TYR A 66 6.07 21.35 -9.36
N ASP A 67 6.75 22.01 -10.28
CA ASP A 67 8.21 22.12 -10.30
C ASP A 67 8.62 23.59 -10.30
N SER A 68 9.32 24.01 -9.24
CA SER A 68 9.82 25.38 -9.08
C SER A 68 10.88 25.78 -10.10
N LYS A 69 11.44 24.83 -10.84
CA LYS A 69 12.60 24.97 -11.75
C LYS A 69 13.87 25.40 -11.03
N LYS A 70 13.90 25.28 -9.70
CA LYS A 70 15.07 25.52 -8.86
C LYS A 70 15.53 24.21 -8.23
N GLU A 71 16.83 24.07 -8.04
CA GLU A 71 17.40 22.90 -7.36
C GLU A 71 16.78 22.71 -5.98
N GLY A 72 16.56 21.45 -5.61
CA GLY A 72 16.04 21.06 -4.31
C GLY A 72 15.41 19.67 -4.35
N PRO A 73 15.07 19.11 -3.18
CA PRO A 73 14.45 17.79 -3.09
C PRO A 73 13.12 17.67 -3.86
N THR A 74 12.83 16.46 -4.33
CA THR A 74 11.49 16.09 -4.85
C THR A 74 10.67 15.41 -3.76
N ILE A 75 9.56 16.01 -3.35
CA ILE A 75 8.68 15.50 -2.28
C ILE A 75 7.39 14.97 -2.89
N ALA A 76 7.03 13.72 -2.58
CA ALA A 76 5.82 13.08 -3.06
C ALA A 76 4.80 12.84 -1.94
N TYR A 77 3.53 13.12 -2.23
CA TYR A 77 2.36 12.81 -1.41
C TYR A 77 1.48 11.78 -2.12
N LEU A 78 1.20 10.67 -1.46
CA LEU A 78 0.47 9.55 -2.06
C LEU A 78 -1.01 9.64 -1.68
N SER A 79 -1.87 9.57 -2.67
CA SER A 79 -3.30 9.88 -2.61
C SER A 79 -4.07 8.62 -2.95
N GLU A 80 -4.61 7.94 -1.94
CA GLU A 80 -5.57 6.83 -2.09
C GLU A 80 -6.99 7.37 -2.10
N TYR A 81 -7.88 6.71 -2.83
CA TYR A 81 -9.28 7.14 -2.99
C TYR A 81 -10.20 6.02 -3.45
N ASP A 82 -9.79 4.75 -3.31
CA ASP A 82 -10.67 3.59 -3.47
C ASP A 82 -11.56 3.38 -2.23
N ALA A 83 -12.71 2.78 -2.43
CA ALA A 83 -13.68 2.43 -1.39
C ALA A 83 -13.85 0.92 -1.28
N LEU A 84 -14.46 0.50 -0.17
CA LEU A 84 -14.79 -0.90 0.11
C LEU A 84 -16.26 -1.20 -0.27
N PRO A 85 -16.56 -2.44 -0.72
CA PRO A 85 -17.93 -2.88 -0.93
C PRO A 85 -18.79 -2.70 0.33
N GLU A 86 -20.03 -2.24 0.14
CA GLU A 86 -21.08 -2.06 1.17
C GLU A 86 -20.82 -0.98 2.23
N VAL A 87 -19.58 -0.81 2.69
CA VAL A 87 -19.21 0.13 3.77
C VAL A 87 -18.68 1.47 3.26
N GLY A 88 -18.44 1.62 1.95
CA GLY A 88 -17.92 2.86 1.36
C GLY A 88 -16.47 3.10 1.77
N HIS A 89 -16.10 4.33 2.11
CA HIS A 89 -14.76 4.65 2.63
C HIS A 89 -14.56 4.20 4.09
N GLY A 90 -14.82 2.92 4.38
CA GLY A 90 -14.62 2.31 5.69
C GLY A 90 -13.16 2.29 6.15
N CYS A 91 -12.20 2.51 5.24
CA CYS A 91 -10.78 2.71 5.54
C CYS A 91 -10.35 4.19 5.52
N GLY A 92 -11.28 5.09 5.16
CA GLY A 92 -11.07 6.55 5.17
C GLY A 92 -10.22 7.10 4.03
N HIS A 93 -10.16 6.42 2.89
CA HIS A 93 -9.37 6.86 1.73
C HIS A 93 -9.85 8.21 1.16
N ASN A 94 -11.11 8.59 1.38
CA ASN A 94 -11.58 9.97 1.12
C ASN A 94 -10.72 11.02 1.84
N MET A 95 -10.32 10.76 3.09
CA MET A 95 -9.43 11.66 3.83
C MET A 95 -7.99 11.57 3.30
N ILE A 96 -7.48 10.37 3.03
CA ILE A 96 -6.10 10.16 2.55
C ILE A 96 -5.87 10.94 1.26
N GLY A 97 -6.74 10.72 0.26
CA GLY A 97 -6.63 11.35 -1.04
C GLY A 97 -6.66 12.88 -0.93
N THR A 98 -7.58 13.39 -0.13
CA THR A 98 -7.77 14.83 0.11
C THR A 98 -6.60 15.45 0.87
N MET A 99 -6.09 14.79 1.92
CA MET A 99 -4.95 15.30 2.71
C MET A 99 -3.69 15.39 1.85
N SER A 100 -3.41 14.37 1.04
CA SER A 100 -2.24 14.35 0.15
C SER A 100 -2.34 15.39 -0.97
N ALA A 101 -3.50 15.55 -1.60
CA ALA A 101 -3.72 16.61 -2.58
C ALA A 101 -3.59 18.00 -1.94
N GLY A 102 -4.19 18.19 -0.76
CA GLY A 102 -4.07 19.43 0.01
C GLY A 102 -2.62 19.75 0.39
N ALA A 103 -1.87 18.76 0.87
CA ALA A 103 -0.46 18.92 1.22
C ALA A 103 0.39 19.33 0.01
N GLY A 104 0.17 18.69 -1.14
CA GLY A 104 0.81 19.05 -2.40
C GLY A 104 0.53 20.50 -2.79
N VAL A 105 -0.73 20.91 -2.76
CA VAL A 105 -1.14 22.29 -3.04
C VAL A 105 -0.51 23.28 -2.06
N LEU A 106 -0.49 22.98 -0.76
CA LEU A 106 0.13 23.85 0.25
C LEU A 106 1.62 24.06 -0.01
N LEU A 107 2.38 22.97 -0.20
CA LEU A 107 3.81 23.05 -0.45
C LEU A 107 4.12 23.79 -1.77
N SER A 108 3.28 23.61 -2.80
CA SER A 108 3.42 24.35 -4.07
C SER A 108 3.40 25.88 -3.88
N LYS A 109 2.77 26.40 -2.82
CA LYS A 109 2.67 27.86 -2.59
C LYS A 109 3.94 28.49 -2.04
N VAL A 110 4.94 27.68 -1.69
CA VAL A 110 6.22 28.16 -1.15
C VAL A 110 7.42 27.60 -1.91
N VAL A 111 7.24 26.52 -2.68
CA VAL A 111 8.33 25.83 -3.40
C VAL A 111 9.06 26.74 -4.39
N ASP A 112 8.36 27.72 -4.99
CA ASP A 112 9.01 28.71 -5.86
C ASP A 112 10.03 29.59 -5.12
N GLU A 113 9.92 29.73 -3.80
CA GLU A 113 10.89 30.47 -2.98
C GLU A 113 12.02 29.58 -2.45
N ILE A 114 11.71 28.33 -2.08
CA ILE A 114 12.64 27.43 -1.39
C ILE A 114 13.33 26.40 -2.30
N GLY A 115 12.86 26.24 -3.54
CA GLY A 115 13.37 25.28 -4.50
C GLY A 115 12.79 23.87 -4.38
N GLY A 116 13.14 23.01 -5.33
CA GLY A 116 12.66 21.63 -5.39
C GLY A 116 11.35 21.44 -6.16
N ARG A 117 10.76 20.26 -5.99
CA ARG A 117 9.61 19.79 -6.77
C ARG A 117 8.61 19.07 -5.87
N VAL A 118 7.32 19.28 -6.13
CA VAL A 118 6.21 18.66 -5.40
C VAL A 118 5.47 17.72 -6.34
N ILE A 119 5.23 16.50 -5.89
CA ILE A 119 4.49 15.48 -6.63
C ILE A 119 3.31 15.01 -5.78
N VAL A 120 2.14 14.87 -6.40
CA VAL A 120 1.01 14.12 -5.84
C VAL A 120 0.79 12.91 -6.74
N LEU A 121 0.90 11.71 -6.16
CA LEU A 121 0.67 10.45 -6.87
C LEU A 121 -0.70 9.92 -6.48
N GLY A 122 -1.58 9.75 -7.47
CA GLY A 122 -2.84 9.06 -7.29
C GLY A 122 -2.64 7.55 -7.34
N THR A 123 -2.87 6.88 -6.23
CA THR A 123 -2.56 5.46 -6.00
C THR A 123 -3.86 4.70 -5.74
N PRO A 124 -4.62 4.32 -6.79
CA PRO A 124 -5.89 3.61 -6.65
C PRO A 124 -5.72 2.17 -6.16
N ALA A 125 -6.85 1.53 -5.85
CA ALA A 125 -6.95 0.09 -5.62
C ALA A 125 -6.04 -0.48 -4.51
N GLU A 126 -5.76 0.29 -3.46
CA GLU A 126 -4.94 -0.18 -2.32
C GLU A 126 -5.53 -1.45 -1.70
N GLU A 127 -6.86 -1.47 -1.51
CA GLU A 127 -7.60 -2.56 -0.85
C GLU A 127 -7.67 -3.86 -1.67
N THR A 128 -7.20 -3.84 -2.92
CA THR A 128 -7.30 -4.98 -3.83
C THR A 128 -5.96 -5.34 -4.44
N ASN A 129 -5.49 -4.56 -5.40
CA ASN A 129 -4.33 -4.89 -6.22
C ASN A 129 -3.29 -3.75 -6.21
N GLY A 130 -3.21 -3.02 -5.10
CA GLY A 130 -2.29 -1.93 -4.77
C GLY A 130 -1.52 -1.28 -5.92
N ALA A 131 -1.96 -0.11 -6.40
CA ALA A 131 -1.29 0.58 -7.50
C ALA A 131 0.16 0.97 -7.19
N LYS A 132 0.57 1.06 -5.93
CA LYS A 132 1.95 1.43 -5.58
C LYS A 132 2.97 0.35 -5.94
N VAL A 133 2.56 -0.92 -6.00
CA VAL A 133 3.42 -2.04 -6.40
C VAL A 133 3.94 -1.83 -7.83
N PRO A 134 3.11 -1.75 -8.89
CA PRO A 134 3.60 -1.51 -10.24
C PRO A 134 4.24 -0.12 -10.40
N MET A 135 3.86 0.89 -9.59
CA MET A 135 4.57 2.18 -9.58
C MET A 135 6.01 2.06 -9.10
N ALA A 136 6.27 1.27 -8.06
CA ALA A 136 7.63 0.98 -7.59
C ALA A 136 8.41 0.19 -8.64
N GLU A 137 7.82 -0.86 -9.19
CA GLU A 137 8.46 -1.72 -10.21
C GLU A 137 8.81 -0.97 -11.51
N GLN A 138 7.95 -0.04 -11.93
CA GLN A 138 8.13 0.72 -13.18
C GLN A 138 8.92 2.04 -12.99
N GLY A 139 9.53 2.25 -11.83
CA GLY A 139 10.44 3.38 -11.59
C GLY A 139 9.75 4.74 -11.44
N VAL A 140 8.46 4.78 -11.05
CA VAL A 140 7.72 6.05 -10.84
C VAL A 140 8.36 6.88 -9.72
N PHE A 141 9.05 6.23 -8.78
CA PHE A 141 9.69 6.81 -7.60
C PHE A 141 11.20 7.12 -7.78
N ASP A 142 11.81 6.77 -8.91
CA ASP A 142 13.26 6.92 -9.13
C ASP A 142 13.75 8.37 -9.01
N ASP A 143 12.87 9.33 -9.30
CA ASP A 143 13.16 10.76 -9.26
C ASP A 143 12.54 11.47 -8.03
N ILE A 144 12.09 10.71 -7.03
CA ILE A 144 11.50 11.18 -5.78
C ILE A 144 12.51 11.00 -4.63
N ASP A 145 12.61 12.00 -3.75
CA ASP A 145 13.52 11.93 -2.59
C ASP A 145 12.85 11.50 -1.29
N ALA A 146 11.56 11.74 -1.15
CA ALA A 146 10.74 11.29 -0.03
C ALA A 146 9.29 11.09 -0.47
N ALA A 147 8.67 10.00 0.00
CA ALA A 147 7.27 9.65 -0.22
C ALA A 147 6.51 9.62 1.11
N MET A 148 5.38 10.31 1.18
CA MET A 148 4.58 10.38 2.40
C MET A 148 3.12 10.10 2.09
N ILE A 149 2.49 9.35 2.98
CA ILE A 149 1.04 9.17 3.05
C ILE A 149 0.60 9.40 4.51
N LEU A 150 -0.69 9.67 4.74
CA LEU A 150 -1.23 9.81 6.08
C LEU A 150 -2.59 9.14 6.16
N HIS A 151 -2.69 8.12 7.00
CA HIS A 151 -3.89 7.30 7.10
C HIS A 151 -4.74 7.74 8.31
N PRO A 152 -6.08 7.85 8.22
CA PRO A 152 -6.91 8.09 9.40
C PRO A 152 -6.95 6.84 10.31
N ALA A 153 -7.08 7.00 11.61
CA ALA A 153 -7.25 5.90 12.56
C ALA A 153 -8.07 6.34 13.79
N ASP A 154 -8.24 5.46 14.76
CA ASP A 154 -8.83 5.76 16.06
C ASP A 154 -8.02 6.84 16.81
N GLU A 155 -6.70 6.67 16.88
CA GLU A 155 -5.75 7.62 17.46
C GLU A 155 -4.60 7.91 16.47
N SER A 156 -3.72 8.87 16.81
CA SER A 156 -2.56 9.17 15.96
C SER A 156 -1.40 8.25 16.31
N TYR A 157 -0.69 7.72 15.32
CA TYR A 157 0.43 6.80 15.53
C TYR A 157 1.63 7.18 14.65
N GLU A 158 2.84 6.98 15.18
CA GLU A 158 4.07 6.99 14.39
C GLU A 158 3.99 5.95 13.25
N SER A 159 4.74 6.17 12.16
CA SER A 159 4.82 5.23 11.04
C SER A 159 5.34 3.87 11.50
N GLY A 160 4.64 2.79 11.11
CA GLY A 160 4.90 1.43 11.58
C GLY A 160 5.57 0.50 10.56
N ASP A 161 5.47 -0.79 10.83
CA ASP A 161 5.90 -1.86 9.92
C ASP A 161 4.69 -2.56 9.29
N SER A 162 4.95 -3.45 8.33
CA SER A 162 3.97 -4.34 7.71
C SER A 162 4.65 -5.66 7.33
N LEU A 163 3.88 -6.69 7.01
CA LEU A 163 4.43 -7.96 6.55
C LEU A 163 4.61 -7.95 5.03
N ALA A 164 5.71 -8.54 4.58
CA ALA A 164 5.84 -8.94 3.19
C ALA A 164 4.90 -10.12 2.91
N MET A 165 4.37 -10.23 1.70
CA MET A 165 3.45 -11.28 1.29
C MET A 165 3.61 -11.65 -0.19
N ASP A 166 3.61 -12.95 -0.47
CA ASP A 166 3.43 -13.52 -1.81
C ASP A 166 2.19 -14.41 -1.88
N ALA A 167 1.43 -14.27 -2.96
CA ALA A 167 0.20 -15.02 -3.26
C ALA A 167 0.46 -16.01 -4.40
N ILE A 168 0.85 -17.25 -4.06
CA ILE A 168 1.39 -18.22 -5.01
C ILE A 168 0.34 -19.27 -5.39
N GLN A 169 0.16 -19.50 -6.69
CA GLN A 169 -0.66 -20.55 -7.26
C GLN A 169 0.24 -21.67 -7.81
N PHE A 170 -0.13 -22.91 -7.50
CA PHE A 170 0.51 -24.13 -8.00
C PHE A 170 -0.52 -24.90 -8.83
N ASP A 171 -0.35 -24.93 -10.16
CA ASP A 171 -1.18 -25.68 -11.10
C ASP A 171 -0.46 -26.97 -11.51
N PHE A 172 -0.89 -28.10 -10.93
CA PHE A 172 -0.35 -29.41 -11.26
C PHE A 172 -1.12 -30.07 -12.41
N ARG A 173 -0.38 -30.58 -13.39
CA ARG A 173 -0.91 -31.28 -14.58
C ARG A 173 -0.40 -32.71 -14.64
N GLY A 174 -1.34 -33.63 -14.73
CA GLY A 174 -1.11 -35.07 -14.77
C GLY A 174 -1.77 -35.72 -15.96
N ARG A 175 -2.33 -36.91 -15.76
CA ARG A 175 -2.95 -37.71 -16.81
C ARG A 175 -4.08 -38.56 -16.24
N THR A 176 -5.26 -38.46 -16.84
CA THR A 176 -6.42 -39.24 -16.42
C THR A 176 -6.22 -40.72 -16.71
N SER A 177 -6.76 -41.54 -15.82
CA SER A 177 -6.96 -42.98 -16.03
C SER A 177 -8.12 -43.46 -15.16
N HIS A 178 -8.62 -44.66 -15.44
CA HIS A 178 -9.65 -45.26 -14.59
C HIS A 178 -9.02 -45.72 -13.27
N ALA A 179 -9.42 -45.10 -12.16
CA ALA A 179 -8.77 -45.28 -10.86
C ALA A 179 -8.69 -46.76 -10.40
N ALA A 180 -9.72 -47.55 -10.69
CA ALA A 180 -9.74 -48.98 -10.35
C ALA A 180 -9.16 -49.92 -11.43
N ALA A 181 -9.19 -49.55 -12.71
CA ALA A 181 -8.97 -50.50 -13.80
C ALA A 181 -7.60 -50.35 -14.46
N SER A 182 -7.03 -49.14 -14.46
CA SER A 182 -5.70 -48.88 -15.02
C SER A 182 -5.00 -47.71 -14.31
N PRO A 183 -4.94 -47.70 -12.96
CA PRO A 183 -4.31 -46.61 -12.21
C PRO A 183 -2.86 -46.37 -12.65
N GLU A 184 -2.12 -47.41 -13.00
CA GLU A 184 -0.72 -47.38 -13.44
C GLU A 184 -0.47 -46.63 -14.76
N LYS A 185 -1.53 -46.28 -15.49
CA LYS A 185 -1.47 -45.44 -16.71
C LYS A 185 -1.68 -43.95 -16.43
N GLY A 186 -2.14 -43.60 -15.24
CA GLY A 186 -2.42 -42.24 -14.82
C GLY A 186 -1.23 -41.55 -14.17
N ILE A 187 -1.30 -40.23 -14.08
CA ILE A 187 -0.40 -39.38 -13.30
C ILE A 187 -1.31 -38.50 -12.46
N ASN A 188 -1.26 -38.65 -11.13
CA ASN A 188 -2.24 -38.06 -10.24
C ASN A 188 -1.82 -36.66 -9.79
N ALA A 189 -2.46 -35.64 -10.36
CA ALA A 189 -2.21 -34.24 -9.99
C ALA A 189 -2.68 -33.91 -8.56
N LEU A 190 -3.75 -34.57 -8.06
CA LEU A 190 -4.21 -34.37 -6.69
C LEU A 190 -3.18 -34.90 -5.68
N ASP A 191 -2.54 -36.04 -5.97
CA ASP A 191 -1.46 -36.55 -5.10
C ASP A 191 -0.31 -35.54 -5.01
N ALA A 192 0.01 -34.84 -6.11
CA ALA A 192 1.04 -33.80 -6.10
C ALA A 192 0.66 -32.63 -5.19
N VAL A 193 -0.59 -32.18 -5.23
CA VAL A 193 -1.11 -31.17 -4.30
C VAL A 193 -1.05 -31.67 -2.84
N ILE A 194 -1.42 -32.92 -2.57
CA ILE A 194 -1.33 -33.47 -1.20
C ILE A 194 0.13 -33.50 -0.71
N GLN A 195 1.08 -33.86 -1.58
CA GLN A 195 2.50 -33.83 -1.23
C GLN A 195 3.02 -32.41 -1.01
N LEU A 196 2.55 -31.43 -1.79
CA LEU A 196 2.83 -30.00 -1.55
C LEU A 196 2.38 -29.58 -0.15
N PHE A 197 1.13 -29.89 0.24
CA PHE A 197 0.61 -29.58 1.58
C PHE A 197 1.43 -30.26 2.68
N ASN A 198 1.78 -31.54 2.52
CA ASN A 198 2.60 -32.27 3.49
C ASN A 198 3.99 -31.65 3.66
N GLY A 199 4.66 -31.31 2.54
CA GLY A 199 5.97 -30.68 2.58
C GLY A 199 5.92 -29.29 3.22
N ILE A 200 4.91 -28.47 2.90
CA ILE A 200 4.71 -27.17 3.55
C ILE A 200 4.46 -27.34 5.06
N ASN A 201 3.69 -28.35 5.47
CA ASN A 201 3.45 -28.61 6.89
C ASN A 201 4.74 -28.97 7.64
N ALA A 202 5.65 -29.74 7.02
CA ALA A 202 6.96 -30.01 7.59
C ALA A 202 7.86 -28.75 7.64
N LEU A 203 7.82 -27.91 6.60
CA LEU A 203 8.58 -26.66 6.54
C LEU A 203 8.30 -25.71 7.70
N ARG A 204 7.07 -25.70 8.24
CA ARG A 204 6.68 -24.82 9.36
C ARG A 204 7.53 -24.97 10.61
N GLN A 205 8.12 -26.15 10.83
CA GLN A 205 9.03 -26.37 11.96
C GLN A 205 10.39 -25.67 11.78
N HIS A 206 10.70 -25.20 10.57
CA HIS A 206 12.02 -24.74 10.15
C HIS A 206 12.02 -23.30 9.59
N VAL A 207 11.04 -22.50 10.00
CA VAL A 207 10.95 -21.06 9.72
C VAL A 207 10.82 -20.28 11.02
N THR A 208 11.05 -18.96 10.99
CA THR A 208 10.88 -18.09 12.16
C THR A 208 9.40 -17.95 12.56
N SER A 209 9.16 -17.52 13.80
CA SER A 209 7.81 -17.46 14.37
C SER A 209 6.91 -16.37 13.78
N ASP A 210 7.46 -15.41 13.04
CA ASP A 210 6.69 -14.41 12.30
C ASP A 210 6.16 -14.95 10.96
N VAL A 211 6.72 -16.04 10.42
CA VAL A 211 6.31 -16.58 9.14
C VAL A 211 4.92 -17.20 9.21
N ARG A 212 4.08 -16.89 8.23
CA ARG A 212 2.79 -17.55 8.01
C ARG A 212 2.76 -18.09 6.59
N ILE A 213 2.47 -19.38 6.47
CA ILE A 213 2.20 -20.03 5.19
C ILE A 213 0.76 -20.53 5.32
N HIS A 214 -0.16 -20.29 4.39
CA HIS A 214 -1.50 -20.86 4.48
C HIS A 214 -2.16 -20.88 3.12
N GLY A 215 -2.97 -21.90 2.86
CA GLY A 215 -3.52 -22.10 1.54
C GLY A 215 -4.66 -23.09 1.50
N ILE A 216 -5.24 -23.19 0.32
CA ILE A 216 -6.40 -24.03 0.01
C ILE A 216 -6.15 -24.85 -1.25
N ILE A 217 -6.90 -25.94 -1.39
CA ILE A 217 -7.03 -26.65 -2.66
C ILE A 217 -8.21 -26.02 -3.40
N LYS A 218 -7.92 -25.25 -4.44
CA LYS A 218 -8.92 -24.56 -5.27
C LYS A 218 -9.62 -25.54 -6.22
N GLU A 219 -8.85 -26.48 -6.79
CA GLU A 219 -9.37 -27.57 -7.61
C GLU A 219 -8.65 -28.87 -7.23
N GLY A 220 -9.40 -29.94 -6.97
CA GLY A 220 -8.85 -31.21 -6.46
C GLY A 220 -9.34 -32.45 -7.20
N GLY A 221 -9.77 -32.32 -8.46
CA GLY A 221 -10.40 -33.38 -9.23
C GLY A 221 -11.94 -33.32 -9.22
N VAL A 222 -12.54 -34.02 -10.18
CA VAL A 222 -13.99 -33.90 -10.50
C VAL A 222 -14.79 -35.14 -10.11
N ALA A 223 -14.20 -36.34 -10.21
CA ALA A 223 -14.89 -37.60 -9.93
C ALA A 223 -13.95 -38.63 -9.29
N ALA A 224 -14.42 -39.32 -8.24
CA ALA A 224 -13.61 -40.24 -7.44
C ALA A 224 -13.11 -41.49 -8.20
N ASN A 225 -13.77 -41.87 -9.30
CA ASN A 225 -13.39 -43.02 -10.12
C ASN A 225 -12.38 -42.69 -11.24
N ILE A 226 -11.95 -41.44 -11.35
CA ILE A 226 -11.01 -40.95 -12.35
C ILE A 226 -9.77 -40.41 -11.63
N VAL A 227 -8.57 -40.82 -12.05
CA VAL A 227 -7.32 -40.21 -11.59
C VAL A 227 -7.29 -38.73 -12.02
N PRO A 228 -7.21 -37.75 -11.10
CA PRO A 228 -7.18 -36.34 -11.46
C PRO A 228 -5.97 -35.97 -12.31
N ASP A 229 -6.20 -35.36 -13.48
CA ASP A 229 -5.15 -34.81 -14.35
C ASP A 229 -4.89 -33.32 -14.11
N LYS A 230 -5.69 -32.67 -13.26
CA LYS A 230 -5.52 -31.28 -12.86
C LYS A 230 -5.84 -31.13 -11.38
N ALA A 231 -4.97 -30.41 -10.67
CA ALA A 231 -5.26 -29.93 -9.33
C ALA A 231 -4.54 -28.59 -9.10
N ILE A 232 -5.23 -27.64 -8.47
CA ILE A 232 -4.72 -26.30 -8.21
C ILE A 232 -4.74 -26.03 -6.72
N ALA A 233 -3.61 -25.56 -6.19
CA ALA A 233 -3.51 -25.01 -4.83
C ALA A 233 -3.11 -23.53 -4.86
N GLN A 234 -3.61 -22.76 -3.90
CA GLN A 234 -3.26 -21.35 -3.72
C GLN A 234 -2.79 -21.14 -2.29
N PHE A 235 -1.69 -20.42 -2.11
CA PHE A 235 -1.08 -20.13 -0.82
C PHE A 235 -0.70 -18.66 -0.70
N TYR A 236 -0.92 -18.10 0.49
CA TYR A 236 -0.19 -16.93 0.96
C TYR A 236 1.04 -17.36 1.77
N VAL A 237 2.15 -16.68 1.52
CA VAL A 237 3.38 -16.77 2.31
C VAL A 237 3.71 -15.38 2.82
N ARG A 238 3.88 -15.22 4.13
CA ARG A 238 4.17 -13.94 4.79
C ARG A 238 5.37 -14.04 5.69
N ALA A 239 6.13 -12.95 5.80
CA ALA A 239 7.20 -12.76 6.78
C ALA A 239 7.36 -11.26 7.10
N LYS A 240 8.03 -10.93 8.21
CA LYS A 240 8.34 -9.54 8.57
C LYS A 240 9.37 -8.87 7.67
N ASP A 241 10.18 -9.67 6.98
CA ASP A 241 11.25 -9.19 6.11
C ASP A 241 11.13 -9.83 4.72
N ARG A 242 11.23 -9.00 3.67
CA ARG A 242 11.11 -9.45 2.28
C ARG A 242 12.24 -10.40 1.88
N ASN A 243 13.48 -10.16 2.28
CA ASN A 243 14.59 -11.04 1.90
C ASN A 243 14.40 -12.44 2.50
N TYR A 244 13.98 -12.51 3.76
CA TYR A 244 13.65 -13.78 4.39
C TYR A 244 12.40 -14.43 3.80
N LEU A 245 11.37 -13.65 3.44
CA LEU A 245 10.23 -14.18 2.70
C LEU A 245 10.67 -14.85 1.40
N ASN A 246 11.57 -14.22 0.64
CA ASN A 246 12.10 -14.80 -0.60
C ASN A 246 12.77 -16.16 -0.34
N GLU A 247 13.56 -16.29 0.72
CA GLU A 247 14.14 -17.58 1.11
C GLU A 247 13.07 -18.64 1.44
N VAL A 248 12.02 -18.26 2.17
CA VAL A 248 10.91 -19.16 2.51
C VAL A 248 10.15 -19.58 1.25
N VAL A 249 9.87 -18.65 0.35
CA VAL A 249 9.20 -18.91 -0.92
C VAL A 249 10.00 -19.87 -1.79
N GLN A 250 11.33 -19.72 -1.87
CA GLN A 250 12.17 -20.69 -2.57
C GLN A 250 12.07 -22.10 -1.98
N LYS A 251 11.95 -22.23 -0.65
CA LYS A 251 11.70 -23.54 -0.01
C LYS A 251 10.32 -24.10 -0.38
N VAL A 252 9.28 -23.25 -0.42
CA VAL A 252 7.92 -23.66 -0.86
C VAL A 252 7.92 -24.11 -2.32
N ILE A 253 8.60 -23.38 -3.21
CA ILE A 253 8.78 -23.76 -4.62
C ILE A 253 9.50 -25.10 -4.74
N SER A 254 10.60 -25.29 -4.00
CA SER A 254 11.35 -26.55 -3.99
C SER A 254 10.48 -27.74 -3.53
N ILE A 255 9.56 -27.52 -2.59
CA ILE A 255 8.59 -28.53 -2.16
C ILE A 255 7.62 -28.88 -3.29
N ALA A 256 7.12 -27.88 -4.03
CA ALA A 256 6.23 -28.11 -5.17
C ALA A 256 6.93 -28.89 -6.30
N GLU A 257 8.18 -28.56 -6.61
CA GLU A 257 9.02 -29.30 -7.57
C GLU A 257 9.31 -30.73 -7.10
N GLY A 258 9.52 -30.93 -5.79
CA GLY A 258 9.63 -32.25 -5.18
C GLY A 258 8.33 -33.05 -5.31
N ALA A 259 7.17 -32.44 -5.08
CA ALA A 259 5.86 -33.05 -5.25
C ALA A 259 5.59 -33.46 -6.71
N SER A 260 5.96 -32.59 -7.65
CA SER A 260 5.99 -32.88 -9.09
C SER A 260 6.84 -34.12 -9.38
N SER A 261 8.08 -34.14 -8.87
CA SER A 261 9.02 -35.24 -9.08
C SER A 261 8.56 -36.58 -8.47
N MET A 262 7.92 -36.56 -7.30
CA MET A 262 7.40 -37.77 -6.63
C MET A 262 6.24 -38.42 -7.39
N THR A 263 5.42 -37.62 -8.06
CA THR A 263 4.17 -38.07 -8.68
C THR A 263 4.25 -38.21 -10.21
N GLY A 264 5.23 -37.53 -10.82
CA GLY A 264 5.35 -37.39 -12.26
C GLY A 264 4.42 -36.33 -12.88
N ALA A 265 3.70 -35.56 -12.06
CA ALA A 265 2.88 -34.44 -12.54
C ALA A 265 3.78 -33.22 -12.84
N ASP A 266 3.46 -32.46 -13.89
CA ASP A 266 4.11 -31.18 -14.16
C ASP A 266 3.53 -30.10 -13.25
N VAL A 267 4.31 -29.09 -12.86
CA VAL A 267 3.84 -27.96 -12.06
C VAL A 267 4.11 -26.64 -12.78
N HIS A 268 3.08 -25.79 -12.85
CA HIS A 268 3.21 -24.38 -13.20
C HIS A 268 3.00 -23.53 -11.95
N ILE A 269 3.89 -22.57 -11.74
CA ILE A 269 3.92 -21.73 -10.53
C ILE A 269 3.85 -20.27 -10.97
N GLU A 270 2.91 -19.54 -10.41
CA GLU A 270 2.72 -18.12 -10.68
C GLU A 270 2.20 -17.40 -9.43
N ASN A 271 2.41 -16.09 -9.36
CA ASN A 271 1.72 -15.26 -8.37
C ASN A 271 0.35 -14.86 -8.93
N TYR A 272 -0.73 -15.16 -8.22
CA TYR A 272 -2.09 -14.89 -8.67
C TYR A 272 -2.64 -13.54 -8.17
N GLU A 273 -1.92 -12.89 -7.26
CA GLU A 273 -2.08 -11.51 -6.81
C GLU A 273 -0.69 -10.86 -6.77
N LEU A 274 -0.64 -9.54 -6.60
CA LEU A 274 0.63 -8.82 -6.48
C LEU A 274 1.40 -9.21 -5.22
N SER A 275 2.71 -9.01 -5.29
CA SER A 275 3.64 -9.27 -4.20
C SER A 275 3.87 -7.99 -3.39
N TYR A 276 3.59 -8.04 -2.09
CA TYR A 276 3.68 -6.88 -1.19
C TYR A 276 4.94 -6.95 -0.36
N ASP A 277 5.75 -5.90 -0.36
CA ASP A 277 6.95 -5.84 0.48
C ASP A 277 6.61 -5.43 1.92
N ASN A 278 7.48 -5.74 2.87
CA ASN A 278 7.35 -5.23 4.23
C ASN A 278 7.66 -3.73 4.28
N MET A 279 6.90 -2.97 5.06
CA MET A 279 7.14 -1.54 5.27
C MET A 279 8.43 -1.32 6.06
N VAL A 280 9.38 -0.62 5.43
CA VAL A 280 10.62 -0.14 6.05
C VAL A 280 10.47 1.36 6.34
N THR A 281 9.96 1.68 7.52
CA THR A 281 9.78 3.09 7.92
C THR A 281 11.12 3.82 8.04
N ASN A 282 11.27 4.94 7.32
CA ASN A 282 12.34 5.89 7.56
C ASN A 282 12.04 6.67 8.86
N GLN A 283 12.78 6.37 9.92
CA GLN A 283 12.62 6.91 11.27
C GLN A 283 12.92 8.40 11.34
N THR A 284 13.92 8.89 10.60
CA THR A 284 14.20 10.33 10.52
C THR A 284 13.00 11.09 9.95
N LEU A 285 12.41 10.57 8.86
CA LEU A 285 11.21 11.14 8.26
C LEU A 285 9.98 11.01 9.17
N SER A 286 9.79 9.85 9.83
CA SER A 286 8.69 9.60 10.76
C SER A 286 8.73 10.54 11.97
N GLN A 287 9.91 10.77 12.54
CA GLN A 287 10.13 11.71 13.65
C GLN A 287 9.87 13.17 13.24
N LEU A 288 10.30 13.55 12.02
CA LEU A 288 10.04 14.88 11.48
C LEU A 288 8.53 15.10 11.29
N PHE A 289 7.83 14.14 10.68
CA PHE A 289 6.39 14.18 10.51
C PHE A 289 5.67 14.28 11.86
N THR A 290 6.03 13.41 12.81
CA THR A 290 5.43 13.39 14.16
C THR A 290 5.59 14.74 14.86
N SER A 291 6.78 15.34 14.77
CA SER A 291 7.03 16.67 15.33
C SER A 291 6.14 17.73 14.69
N ASN A 292 5.99 17.71 13.35
CA ASN A 292 5.12 18.66 12.66
C ASN A 292 3.63 18.42 12.97
N LEU A 293 3.17 17.18 13.08
CA LEU A 293 1.78 16.85 13.44
C LEU A 293 1.42 17.39 14.83
N LEU A 294 2.31 17.28 15.82
CA LEU A 294 2.09 17.87 17.14
C LEU A 294 1.92 19.40 17.07
N THR A 295 2.61 20.08 16.15
CA THR A 295 2.47 21.54 16.00
C THR A 295 1.13 21.99 15.41
N THR A 296 0.36 21.09 14.77
CA THR A 296 -0.97 21.41 14.22
C THR A 296 -2.08 21.30 15.27
N GLY A 297 -1.74 20.99 16.51
CA GLY A 297 -2.69 20.88 17.63
C GLY A 297 -3.15 19.46 17.94
N VAL A 298 -2.56 18.44 17.30
CA VAL A 298 -2.69 17.05 17.76
C VAL A 298 -1.97 16.93 19.11
N LYS A 299 -2.65 16.38 20.11
CA LYS A 299 -2.14 16.36 21.49
C LYS A 299 -1.11 15.26 21.74
N GLN A 300 -1.28 14.14 21.07
CA GLN A 300 -0.54 12.92 21.33
C GLN A 300 -0.41 12.11 20.04
N VAL A 301 0.77 11.54 19.85
CA VAL A 301 1.05 10.56 18.80
C VAL A 301 1.64 9.35 19.50
N GLU A 302 0.95 8.24 19.40
CA GLU A 302 1.35 6.96 19.97
C GLU A 302 2.50 6.34 19.18
N LYS A 303 3.17 5.35 19.78
CA LYS A 303 4.13 4.52 19.07
C LYS A 303 3.45 3.70 17.99
N ALA A 304 4.20 3.34 16.95
CA ALA A 304 3.73 2.50 15.87
C ALA A 304 2.97 1.27 16.40
N LYS A 305 1.80 0.98 15.81
CA LYS A 305 1.07 -0.26 16.08
C LYS A 305 1.86 -1.44 15.50
N GLU A 306 1.82 -2.57 16.19
CA GLU A 306 2.21 -3.83 15.57
C GLU A 306 1.19 -4.16 14.49
N SER A 307 1.63 -4.18 13.23
CA SER A 307 0.80 -4.60 12.12
C SER A 307 1.07 -6.06 11.75
N TYR A 308 0.01 -6.78 11.43
CA TYR A 308 0.06 -8.11 10.82
C TYR A 308 -0.50 -8.10 9.38
N GLY A 309 -0.83 -6.91 8.86
CA GLY A 309 -1.29 -6.69 7.51
C GLY A 309 -0.14 -6.42 6.54
N SER A 310 -0.48 -6.37 5.25
CA SER A 310 0.40 -5.95 4.16
C SER A 310 -0.23 -4.72 3.53
N ILE A 311 0.59 -3.72 3.22
CA ILE A 311 0.19 -2.45 2.60
C ILE A 311 1.11 -2.20 1.42
N ASP A 312 0.61 -1.69 0.31
CA ASP A 312 1.40 -1.46 -0.91
C ASP A 312 2.44 -0.33 -0.74
N MET A 313 2.30 0.50 0.29
CA MET A 313 3.33 1.45 0.73
C MET A 313 4.64 0.74 1.15
N GLY A 314 4.55 -0.55 1.49
CA GLY A 314 5.71 -1.41 1.69
C GLY A 314 6.65 -1.36 0.49
N ASN A 315 6.14 -1.63 -0.72
CA ASN A 315 6.97 -1.63 -1.94
C ASN A 315 7.61 -0.26 -2.22
N VAL A 316 6.91 0.83 -1.93
CA VAL A 316 7.46 2.20 -2.05
C VAL A 316 8.65 2.39 -1.11
N SER A 317 8.55 1.88 0.12
CA SER A 317 9.59 2.02 1.14
C SER A 317 10.89 1.29 0.84
N HIS A 318 10.92 0.39 -0.15
CA HIS A 318 12.15 -0.26 -0.62
C HIS A 318 12.86 0.54 -1.72
N VAL A 319 12.18 1.49 -2.38
CA VAL A 319 12.75 2.27 -3.50
C VAL A 319 12.97 3.74 -3.17
N VAL A 320 12.29 4.28 -2.16
CA VAL A 320 12.45 5.67 -1.72
C VAL A 320 12.19 5.81 -0.21
N PRO A 321 12.82 6.78 0.51
CA PRO A 321 12.46 7.07 1.90
C PRO A 321 10.95 7.31 2.05
N ALA A 322 10.30 6.48 2.87
CA ALA A 322 8.85 6.45 2.96
C ALA A 322 8.35 6.39 4.41
N ILE A 323 7.14 6.93 4.63
CA ILE A 323 6.40 6.80 5.89
C ILE A 323 4.91 6.54 5.63
N HIS A 324 4.28 5.79 6.52
CA HIS A 324 2.84 5.51 6.59
C HIS A 324 2.33 5.70 8.04
N PRO A 325 2.36 6.94 8.58
CA PRO A 325 1.81 7.28 9.89
C PRO A 325 0.28 7.35 9.88
N TYR A 326 -0.27 7.50 11.08
CA TYR A 326 -1.71 7.64 11.28
C TYR A 326 -2.08 8.96 11.96
N ILE A 327 -3.22 9.54 11.56
CA ILE A 327 -3.87 10.66 12.24
C ILE A 327 -5.18 10.19 12.87
N GLY A 328 -5.32 10.44 14.17
CA GLY A 328 -6.47 9.98 14.95
C GLY A 328 -7.73 10.79 14.71
N LEU A 329 -8.87 10.12 14.64
CA LEU A 329 -10.21 10.68 14.54
C LEU A 329 -10.83 11.02 15.92
N ASP A 330 -10.00 11.11 16.96
CA ASP A 330 -10.39 11.32 18.37
C ASP A 330 -11.41 10.28 18.88
N SER A 331 -11.32 9.04 18.40
CA SER A 331 -12.26 7.96 18.74
C SER A 331 -11.51 6.66 19.08
N PRO A 332 -10.91 6.56 20.28
CA PRO A 332 -10.12 5.38 20.67
C PRO A 332 -10.92 4.08 20.55
N GLY A 333 -10.36 3.07 19.90
CA GLY A 333 -11.02 1.79 19.66
C GLY A 333 -11.93 1.73 18.42
N LEU A 334 -12.00 2.81 17.64
CA LEU A 334 -12.65 2.79 16.32
C LEU A 334 -11.99 1.75 15.40
N ILE A 335 -12.81 0.92 14.76
CA ILE A 335 -12.35 -0.18 13.91
C ILE A 335 -12.55 0.20 12.43
N ALA A 336 -11.47 0.11 11.66
CA ALA A 336 -11.50 0.32 10.21
C ALA A 336 -12.36 -0.75 9.50
N HIS A 337 -12.72 -0.50 8.25
CA HIS A 337 -13.57 -1.35 7.40
C HIS A 337 -15.01 -1.48 7.94
N THR A 338 -15.47 -0.46 8.67
CA THR A 338 -16.84 -0.35 9.16
C THR A 338 -17.51 0.91 8.61
N ARG A 339 -18.84 0.89 8.52
CA ARG A 339 -19.60 2.09 8.18
C ARG A 339 -19.44 3.18 9.25
N GLU A 340 -19.27 2.80 10.52
CA GLU A 340 -18.99 3.75 11.61
C GLU A 340 -17.70 4.53 11.37
N PHE A 341 -16.64 3.85 10.92
CA PHE A 341 -15.39 4.53 10.53
C PHE A 341 -15.64 5.49 9.38
N ALA A 342 -16.32 5.03 8.32
CA ALA A 342 -16.63 5.85 7.16
C ALA A 342 -17.43 7.11 7.55
N ASP A 343 -18.51 6.96 8.31
CA ASP A 343 -19.38 8.05 8.77
C ASP A 343 -18.59 9.08 9.59
N LEU A 344 -17.58 8.65 10.36
CA LEU A 344 -16.77 9.55 11.18
C LEU A 344 -15.90 10.48 10.32
N THR A 345 -15.49 10.06 9.12
CA THR A 345 -14.56 10.82 8.25
C THR A 345 -15.11 12.14 7.70
N ILE A 346 -16.42 12.35 7.77
CA ILE A 346 -17.11 13.56 7.25
C ILE A 346 -17.67 14.47 8.34
N THR A 347 -17.32 14.24 9.61
CA THR A 347 -17.78 15.11 10.69
C THR A 347 -17.02 16.44 10.73
N ASP A 348 -17.62 17.47 11.34
CA ASP A 348 -16.96 18.77 11.59
C ASP A 348 -15.61 18.62 12.33
N ASN A 349 -15.45 17.58 13.16
CA ASN A 349 -14.18 17.30 13.82
C ASN A 349 -13.17 16.73 12.82
N SER A 350 -13.59 15.73 12.04
CA SER A 350 -12.75 15.09 11.02
C SER A 350 -12.32 16.05 9.92
N HIS A 351 -13.13 17.03 9.56
CA HIS A 351 -12.74 18.13 8.67
C HIS A 351 -11.57 18.96 9.22
N LYS A 352 -11.56 19.23 10.54
CA LYS A 352 -10.42 19.92 11.19
C LYS A 352 -9.19 19.02 11.24
N ILE A 353 -9.39 17.72 11.49
CA ILE A 353 -8.32 16.72 11.51
C ILE A 353 -7.69 16.58 10.12
N LEU A 354 -8.50 16.52 9.08
CA LEU A 354 -8.08 16.53 7.68
C LEU A 354 -7.17 17.73 7.39
N ALA A 355 -7.62 18.93 7.77
CA ALA A 355 -6.84 20.15 7.57
C ALA A 355 -5.49 20.12 8.32
N ARG A 356 -5.47 19.58 9.55
CA ARG A 356 -4.25 19.36 10.33
C ARG A 356 -3.30 18.37 9.65
N GLY A 357 -3.83 17.25 9.14
CA GLY A 357 -3.04 16.23 8.45
C GLY A 357 -2.39 16.77 7.18
N ALA A 358 -3.15 17.46 6.34
CA ALA A 358 -2.63 18.14 5.14
C ALA A 358 -1.52 19.15 5.49
N LEU A 359 -1.70 19.93 6.56
CA LEU A 359 -0.68 20.86 7.03
C LEU A 359 0.57 20.15 7.55
N ALA A 360 0.44 19.10 8.34
CA ALA A 360 1.57 18.34 8.88
C ALA A 360 2.43 17.75 7.76
N LEU A 361 1.80 17.18 6.74
CA LEU A 361 2.44 16.69 5.52
C LEU A 361 3.18 17.81 4.77
N ALA A 362 2.52 18.97 4.58
CA ALA A 362 3.13 20.12 3.91
C ALA A 362 4.33 20.71 4.69
N LEU A 363 4.22 20.81 6.02
CA LEU A 363 5.29 21.27 6.91
C LEU A 363 6.50 20.32 6.87
N THR A 364 6.25 19.01 6.76
CA THR A 364 7.30 18.00 6.66
C THR A 364 8.04 18.12 5.34
N GLY A 365 7.33 18.27 4.22
CA GLY A 365 7.96 18.54 2.91
C GLY A 365 8.75 19.87 2.90
N PHE A 366 8.21 20.92 3.52
CA PHE A 366 8.92 22.19 3.70
C PHE A 366 10.24 22.03 4.47
N ASP A 367 10.23 21.30 5.58
CA ASP A 367 11.43 21.05 6.37
C ASP A 367 12.45 20.20 5.62
N LEU A 368 12.02 19.19 4.87
CA LEU A 368 12.95 18.40 4.03
C LEU A 368 13.65 19.25 2.97
N ILE A 369 12.95 20.20 2.36
CA ILE A 369 13.54 21.08 1.34
C ILE A 369 14.49 22.10 1.97
N THR A 370 14.12 22.68 3.11
CA THR A 370 14.85 23.80 3.72
C THR A 370 15.90 23.40 4.76
N ASN A 371 15.85 22.17 5.28
CA ASN A 371 16.79 21.65 6.27
C ASN A 371 17.65 20.53 5.66
N LYS A 372 18.80 20.94 5.13
CA LYS A 372 19.77 20.02 4.51
C LYS A 372 20.25 18.92 5.46
N GLU A 373 20.42 19.21 6.75
CA GLU A 373 20.91 18.22 7.71
C GLU A 373 19.90 17.07 7.88
N VAL A 374 18.63 17.42 8.05
CA VAL A 374 17.55 16.42 8.19
C VAL A 374 17.39 15.63 6.89
N PHE A 375 17.46 16.30 5.73
CA PHE A 375 17.42 15.65 4.43
C PHE A 375 18.54 14.62 4.24
N GLU A 376 19.80 15.00 4.50
CA GLU A 376 20.94 14.08 4.36
C GLU A 376 20.85 12.93 5.37
N LYS A 377 20.39 13.18 6.59
CA LYS A 377 20.17 12.13 7.58
C LYS A 377 19.14 11.11 7.10
N MET A 378 18.01 11.58 6.55
CA MET A 378 16.97 10.72 5.96
C MET A 378 17.52 9.87 4.81
N LYS A 379 18.26 10.48 3.86
CA LYS A 379 18.85 9.75 2.73
C LYS A 379 19.91 8.74 3.16
N ASN A 380 20.72 9.07 4.18
CA ASN A 380 21.74 8.16 4.70
C ASN A 380 21.11 6.98 5.44
N GLU A 381 20.06 7.20 6.21
CA GLU A 381 19.30 6.14 6.86
C GLU A 381 18.74 5.14 5.82
N PHE A 382 18.14 5.65 4.75
CA PHE A 382 17.59 4.81 3.69
C PHE A 382 18.66 3.98 2.95
N ARG A 383 19.87 4.52 2.73
CA ARG A 383 20.97 3.77 2.10
C ARG A 383 21.56 2.66 3.00
N GLN A 384 21.24 2.66 4.28
CA GLN A 384 21.76 1.72 5.28
C GLN A 384 20.74 0.65 5.69
N ALA A 385 19.46 0.86 5.36
CA ALA A 385 18.41 -0.14 5.46
C ALA A 385 18.61 -1.20 4.38
#